data_AF-A0A1V5XCM6-F1
#
_entry.id   AF-A0A1V5XCM6-F1
#
_cell.length_a   1.000
_cell.length_b   1.000
_cell.length_c   1.000
_cell.angle_alpha   90.00
_cell.angle_beta   90.00
_cell.angle_gamma   90.00
#
_symmetry.space_group_name_H-M   'P 1'
#
loop_
_entity.id
_entity.type
_entity.pdbx_description
1 polymer ?
#
loop_
_entity_poly.entity_id
_entity_poly.type
_entity_poly.pdbx_seq_one_letter_code
_entity_poly.pdbx_strand_id
1 'polypeptide(L)'
;MYVVGIAQLAGELQNEVPLLAADLGMAPYDARMLLAPGIPAIVLLSAEKDRAMSLVSKLRERGHDALAFDTRGLVSNGQMVQPRQITISAEGLTSADRYAQHLNFADIFLLVRATHTTTTETSSETTKKSFSLGRAVMTGGLVMRKKTTQTDSAHSYDKIEVLYLYPSTASSPWLLAETGTRYLGLGDRLAPTERANFLKVVDLIRSRAEQARFDDRLVGRKTPTHLLQTTLQTMGDKDRLTTSTNASAVDLLCHLTAMWHFKEAR
;
A
#
# COMPACT_ATOMS: atom_id res chain seq x y z
N MET A 1 14.33 -6.81 9.96
CA MET A 1 14.81 -5.96 8.84
C MET A 1 14.64 -4.53 9.31
N TYR A 2 15.62 -3.67 9.11
CA TYR A 2 15.53 -2.25 9.45
C TYR A 2 15.09 -1.44 8.23
N VAL A 3 14.19 -0.51 8.46
CA VAL A 3 13.63 0.38 7.46
C VAL A 3 14.08 1.79 7.81
N VAL A 4 14.59 2.53 6.84
CA VAL A 4 14.82 3.97 6.97
C VAL A 4 13.86 4.70 6.07
N GLY A 5 13.21 5.71 6.63
CA GLY A 5 12.37 6.60 5.85
C GLY A 5 12.47 8.05 6.27
N ILE A 6 12.06 8.92 5.36
CA ILE A 6 12.00 10.37 5.50
C ILE A 6 10.52 10.74 5.63
N ALA A 7 10.11 11.28 6.78
CA ALA A 7 8.74 11.73 7.03
C ALA A 7 8.50 13.19 6.61
N GLN A 8 9.56 14.01 6.57
CA GLN A 8 9.57 15.37 6.05
C GLN A 8 10.95 15.73 5.47
N LEU A 9 10.97 16.41 4.32
CA LEU A 9 12.19 17.00 3.76
C LEU A 9 12.32 18.45 4.23
N ALA A 10 13.48 18.86 4.72
CA ALA A 10 13.78 20.25 5.06
C ALA A 10 14.14 21.14 3.85
N GLY A 11 14.49 20.53 2.70
CA GLY A 11 14.94 21.25 1.51
C GLY A 11 14.34 20.69 0.22
N GLU A 12 14.79 21.25 -0.90
CA GLU A 12 14.32 20.84 -2.22
C GLU A 12 14.83 19.45 -2.61
N LEU A 13 13.95 18.67 -3.24
CA LEU A 13 14.23 17.30 -3.68
C LEU A 13 15.45 17.21 -4.60
N GLN A 14 15.64 18.17 -5.51
CA GLN A 14 16.78 18.14 -6.44
C GLN A 14 18.14 18.27 -5.74
N ASN A 15 18.18 18.97 -4.61
CA ASN A 15 19.39 19.13 -3.82
C ASN A 15 19.68 17.88 -2.99
N GLU A 16 18.66 17.18 -2.51
CA GLU A 16 18.83 15.98 -1.68
C GLU A 16 19.17 14.72 -2.51
N VAL A 17 18.66 14.59 -3.73
CA VAL A 17 18.90 13.42 -4.60
C VAL A 17 20.37 13.02 -4.71
N PRO A 18 21.34 13.90 -5.06
CA PRO A 18 22.74 13.50 -5.17
C PRO A 18 23.36 13.10 -3.83
N LEU A 19 22.95 13.73 -2.73
CA LEU A 19 23.45 13.42 -1.38
C LEU A 19 22.94 12.05 -0.91
N LEU A 20 21.66 11.80 -1.07
CA LEU A 20 21.04 10.51 -0.76
C LEU A 20 21.65 9.38 -1.60
N ALA A 21 21.89 9.63 -2.90
CA ALA A 21 22.52 8.66 -3.78
C ALA A 21 23.93 8.27 -3.30
N ALA A 22 24.74 9.25 -2.92
CA ALA A 22 26.08 9.03 -2.37
C ALA A 22 26.03 8.25 -1.05
N ASP A 23 25.09 8.58 -0.15
CA ASP A 23 24.92 7.89 1.13
C ASP A 23 24.48 6.43 0.98
N LEU A 24 23.67 6.13 -0.04
CA LEU A 24 23.18 4.79 -0.33
C LEU A 24 24.11 3.97 -1.24
N GLY A 25 25.09 4.62 -1.88
CA GLY A 25 25.98 4.00 -2.86
C GLY A 25 25.26 3.61 -4.16
N MET A 26 24.31 4.42 -4.62
CA MET A 26 23.52 4.19 -5.84
C MET A 26 23.60 5.36 -6.81
N ALA A 27 23.03 5.20 -8.01
CA ALA A 27 22.98 6.29 -8.97
C ALA A 27 21.95 7.36 -8.52
N PRO A 28 22.16 8.65 -8.86
CA PRO A 28 21.18 9.71 -8.58
C PRO A 28 19.80 9.46 -9.20
N TYR A 29 19.75 8.73 -10.32
CA TYR A 29 18.49 8.29 -10.92
C TYR A 29 17.68 7.41 -9.96
N ASP A 30 18.32 6.42 -9.34
CA ASP A 30 17.66 5.49 -8.41
C ASP A 30 17.18 6.22 -7.15
N ALA A 31 18.02 7.10 -6.60
CA ALA A 31 17.65 7.95 -5.45
C ALA A 31 16.45 8.86 -5.79
N ARG A 32 16.41 9.43 -7.01
CA ARG A 32 15.25 10.19 -7.48
C ARG A 32 14.00 9.31 -7.57
N MET A 33 14.10 8.06 -8.00
CA MET A 33 12.95 7.15 -8.03
C MET A 33 12.40 6.84 -6.64
N LEU A 34 13.24 6.80 -5.60
CA LEU A 34 12.80 6.64 -4.21
C LEU A 34 11.97 7.82 -3.70
N LEU A 35 12.35 9.05 -4.09
CA LEU A 35 11.73 10.29 -3.61
C LEU A 35 10.61 10.82 -4.52
N ALA A 36 10.59 10.42 -5.80
CA ALA A 36 9.60 10.87 -6.79
C ALA A 36 8.12 10.69 -6.37
N PRO A 37 7.73 9.64 -5.63
CA PRO A 37 6.38 9.51 -5.10
C PRO A 37 5.99 10.55 -4.06
N GLY A 38 6.91 11.41 -3.61
CA GLY A 38 6.69 12.36 -2.52
C GLY A 38 7.08 11.78 -1.15
N ILE A 39 6.69 12.50 -0.10
CA ILE A 39 7.02 12.22 1.30
C ILE A 39 5.72 11.93 2.07
N PRO A 40 5.69 10.97 3.03
CA PRO A 40 6.80 10.18 3.61
C PRO A 40 7.45 9.23 2.60
N ALA A 41 8.75 8.93 2.64
CA ALA A 41 9.39 7.99 1.70
C ALA A 41 10.24 6.94 2.42
N ILE A 42 10.21 5.69 1.94
CA ILE A 42 11.15 4.65 2.37
C ILE A 42 12.37 4.70 1.45
N VAL A 43 13.56 4.88 2.03
CA VAL A 43 14.81 5.09 1.27
C VAL A 43 15.83 3.97 1.48
N LEU A 44 15.67 3.14 2.52
CA LEU A 44 16.53 1.98 2.75
C LEU A 44 15.76 0.86 3.44
N LEU A 45 16.02 -0.38 2.98
CA LEU A 45 15.75 -1.61 3.72
C LEU A 45 17.10 -2.29 3.94
N SER A 46 17.44 -2.62 5.19
CA SER A 46 18.72 -3.23 5.54
C SER A 46 18.57 -4.25 6.66
N ALA A 47 19.26 -5.39 6.55
CA ALA A 47 19.38 -6.33 7.66
C ALA A 47 20.23 -5.76 8.81
N GLU A 48 21.10 -4.78 8.51
CA GLU A 48 22.08 -4.21 9.43
C GLU A 48 21.54 -2.95 10.11
N LYS A 49 21.46 -2.99 11.45
CA LYS A 49 21.00 -1.85 12.25
C LYS A 49 21.91 -0.64 12.07
N ASP A 50 23.23 -0.85 12.09
CA ASP A 50 24.20 0.24 12.09
C ASP A 50 24.19 1.01 10.78
N ARG A 51 23.99 0.32 9.66
CA ARG A 51 23.78 0.95 8.35
C ARG A 51 22.53 1.83 8.33
N ALA A 52 21.41 1.34 8.86
CA ALA A 52 20.17 2.10 8.95
C ALA A 52 20.32 3.34 9.85
N MET A 53 20.92 3.19 11.02
CA MET A 53 21.14 4.28 11.97
C MET A 53 22.13 5.33 11.45
N SER A 54 23.18 4.90 10.75
CA SER A 54 24.13 5.81 10.09
C SER A 54 23.43 6.68 9.05
N LEU A 55 22.56 6.10 8.21
CA LEU A 55 21.79 6.85 7.23
C LEU A 55 20.84 7.85 7.88
N VAL A 56 20.12 7.44 8.95
CA VAL A 56 19.23 8.36 9.69
C VAL A 56 20.01 9.54 10.25
N SER A 57 21.20 9.31 10.79
CA SER A 57 22.03 10.37 11.39
C SER A 57 22.41 11.41 10.33
N LYS A 58 22.91 10.96 9.17
CA LYS A 58 23.24 11.84 8.05
C LYS A 58 22.04 12.63 7.52
N LEU A 59 20.87 12.00 7.40
CA LEU A 59 19.64 12.66 6.97
C LEU A 59 19.19 13.74 7.98
N ARG A 60 19.32 13.48 9.28
CA ARG A 60 18.99 14.44 10.34
C ARG A 60 19.98 15.58 10.44
N GLU A 61 21.27 15.33 10.20
CA GLU A 61 22.30 16.38 10.08
C GLU A 61 21.97 17.37 8.94
N ARG A 62 21.32 16.88 7.87
CA ARG A 62 20.77 17.71 6.78
C ARG A 62 19.41 18.35 7.10
N GLY A 63 18.88 18.15 8.31
CA GLY A 63 17.63 18.73 8.79
C GLY A 63 16.36 17.94 8.46
N HIS A 64 16.46 16.76 7.84
CA HIS A 64 15.26 15.96 7.51
C HIS A 64 14.67 15.26 8.73
N ASP A 65 13.35 15.09 8.74
CA ASP A 65 12.68 14.21 9.69
C ASP A 65 12.81 12.75 9.25
N ALA A 66 14.02 12.21 9.43
CA ALA A 66 14.30 10.81 9.17
C ALA A 66 14.10 9.93 10.41
N LEU A 67 13.57 8.74 10.18
CA LEU A 67 13.31 7.72 11.20
C LEU A 67 13.80 6.37 10.70
N ALA A 68 14.21 5.52 11.65
CA ALA A 68 14.42 4.11 11.39
C ALA A 68 13.60 3.26 12.37
N PHE A 69 13.12 2.12 11.89
CA PHE A 69 12.41 1.14 12.70
C PHE A 69 12.68 -0.28 12.22
N ASP A 70 12.44 -1.24 13.11
CA ASP A 70 12.52 -2.66 12.78
C ASP A 70 11.15 -3.16 12.34
N THR A 71 11.10 -3.87 11.21
CA THR A 71 9.87 -4.49 10.69
C THR A 71 9.24 -5.48 11.67
N ARG A 72 9.98 -6.00 12.65
CA ARG A 72 9.41 -6.86 13.72
C ARG A 72 8.40 -6.13 14.61
N GLY A 73 8.49 -4.80 14.71
CA GLY A 73 7.53 -3.96 15.43
C GLY A 73 6.36 -3.48 14.56
N LEU A 74 6.35 -3.80 13.26
CA LEU A 74 5.28 -3.43 12.34
C LEU A 74 4.10 -4.38 12.50
N VAL A 75 2.92 -3.82 12.79
CA VAL A 75 1.66 -4.55 12.61
C VAL A 75 1.34 -4.54 11.13
N SER A 76 1.41 -5.70 10.47
CA SER A 76 1.03 -5.82 9.06
C SER A 76 -0.50 -5.72 8.90
N ASN A 77 -0.99 -5.34 7.72
CA ASN A 77 -2.43 -5.25 7.44
C ASN A 77 -3.19 -6.49 7.92
N GLY A 78 -2.69 -7.71 7.66
CA GLY A 78 -3.33 -8.96 8.07
C GLY A 78 -3.39 -9.21 9.59
N GLN A 79 -2.65 -8.43 10.37
CA GLN A 79 -2.65 -8.46 11.84
C GLN A 79 -3.42 -7.27 12.45
N MET A 80 -3.81 -6.28 11.63
CA MET A 80 -4.65 -5.17 12.05
C MET A 80 -6.09 -5.60 12.25
N VAL A 81 -6.83 -4.80 13.01
CA VAL A 81 -8.28 -4.98 13.17
C VAL A 81 -8.95 -4.53 11.88
N GLN A 82 -9.49 -5.47 11.12
CA GLN A 82 -10.17 -5.22 9.84
C GLN A 82 -11.67 -5.52 9.96
N PRO A 83 -12.48 -4.57 10.43
CA PRO A 83 -13.89 -4.81 10.65
C PRO A 83 -14.66 -4.92 9.33
N ARG A 84 -15.35 -6.05 9.15
CA ARG A 84 -16.31 -6.27 8.06
C ARG A 84 -17.60 -5.52 8.28
N GLN A 85 -17.94 -5.23 9.52
CA GLN A 85 -19.06 -4.39 9.90
C GLN A 85 -18.64 -3.49 11.06
N ILE A 86 -19.01 -2.21 10.96
CA ILE A 86 -18.80 -1.22 12.01
C ILE A 86 -20.14 -0.69 12.52
N THR A 87 -20.21 -0.53 13.83
CA THR A 87 -21.25 0.27 14.49
C THR A 87 -20.58 1.50 15.07
N ILE A 88 -21.22 2.65 14.89
CA ILE A 88 -20.73 3.94 15.34
C ILE A 88 -21.58 4.36 16.54
N SER A 89 -20.96 4.53 17.69
CA SER A 89 -21.61 5.03 18.90
C SER A 89 -21.21 6.47 19.19
N ALA A 90 -21.65 7.01 20.34
CA ALA A 90 -21.19 8.31 20.79
C ALA A 90 -19.69 8.32 21.13
N GLU A 91 -19.19 7.21 21.68
CA GLU A 91 -17.86 7.09 22.29
C GLU A 91 -16.82 6.55 21.31
N GLY A 92 -17.22 5.78 20.30
CA GLY A 92 -16.26 5.17 19.38
C GLY A 92 -16.86 4.27 18.33
N LEU A 93 -15.99 3.42 17.79
CA LEU A 93 -16.31 2.38 16.82
C LEU A 93 -16.36 1.02 17.51
N THR A 94 -17.32 0.19 17.14
CA THR A 94 -17.33 -1.23 17.53
C THR A 94 -17.37 -2.13 16.30
N SER A 95 -16.72 -3.27 16.42
CA SER A 95 -16.80 -4.37 15.46
C SER A 95 -17.25 -5.62 16.19
N ALA A 96 -18.26 -6.30 15.64
CA ALA A 96 -18.81 -7.54 16.17
C ALA A 96 -18.39 -8.76 15.34
N ASP A 97 -17.21 -8.71 14.73
CA ASP A 97 -16.67 -9.82 13.93
C ASP A 97 -16.24 -11.00 14.85
N ARG A 98 -15.11 -11.67 14.59
CA ARG A 98 -14.69 -12.84 15.37
C ARG A 98 -14.58 -12.59 16.88
N TYR A 99 -14.23 -11.38 17.28
CA TYR A 99 -14.21 -10.92 18.66
C TYR A 99 -14.74 -9.49 18.69
N ALA A 100 -15.57 -9.18 19.70
CA ALA A 100 -16.03 -7.81 19.90
C ALA A 100 -14.83 -6.91 20.18
N GLN A 101 -14.57 -5.96 19.28
CA GLN A 101 -13.50 -4.99 19.44
C GLN A 101 -14.10 -3.59 19.50
N HIS A 102 -13.49 -2.74 20.33
CA HIS A 102 -13.90 -1.37 20.51
C HIS A 102 -12.70 -0.43 20.36
N LEU A 103 -12.93 0.70 19.71
CA LEU A 103 -11.97 1.78 19.57
C LEU A 103 -12.67 3.09 19.93
N ASN A 104 -12.35 3.63 21.09
CA ASN A 104 -12.86 4.94 21.51
C ASN A 104 -12.28 6.03 20.61
N PHE A 105 -13.08 7.04 20.30
CA PHE A 105 -12.60 8.22 19.58
C PHE A 105 -11.49 8.91 20.35
N ALA A 106 -11.59 9.00 21.68
CA ALA A 106 -10.58 9.60 22.55
C ALA A 106 -9.23 8.87 22.53
N ASP A 107 -9.23 7.57 22.21
CA ASP A 107 -8.02 6.76 22.15
C ASP A 107 -7.34 6.85 20.78
N ILE A 108 -7.95 7.45 19.77
CA ILE A 108 -7.30 7.62 18.46
C ILE A 108 -6.35 8.81 18.54
N PHE A 109 -5.07 8.64 18.18
CA PHE A 109 -4.13 9.77 18.07
C PHE A 109 -3.83 10.16 16.62
N LEU A 110 -4.01 9.22 15.67
CA LEU A 110 -3.72 9.47 14.27
C LEU A 110 -4.65 8.68 13.35
N LEU A 111 -5.14 9.38 12.34
CA LEU A 111 -5.83 8.84 11.18
C LEU A 111 -4.91 9.01 9.97
N VAL A 112 -4.57 7.90 9.28
CA VAL A 112 -3.82 7.95 8.01
C VAL A 112 -4.70 7.41 6.89
N ARG A 113 -5.05 8.26 5.93
CA ARG A 113 -5.78 7.85 4.73
C ARG A 113 -4.79 7.51 3.61
N ALA A 114 -4.98 6.36 2.98
CA ALA A 114 -4.07 5.85 1.96
C ALA A 114 -4.80 5.13 0.82
N THR A 115 -4.07 4.77 -0.24
CA THR A 115 -4.60 3.98 -1.37
C THR A 115 -3.86 2.64 -1.46
N HIS A 116 -4.61 1.54 -1.37
CA HIS A 116 -4.13 0.21 -1.75
C HIS A 116 -4.39 0.00 -3.25
N THR A 117 -3.43 -0.60 -3.93
CA THR A 117 -3.49 -0.93 -5.35
C THR A 117 -3.18 -2.39 -5.52
N THR A 118 -4.05 -3.08 -6.26
CA THR A 118 -3.88 -4.47 -6.68
C THR A 118 -3.85 -4.51 -8.19
N THR A 119 -2.76 -5.03 -8.75
CA THR A 119 -2.63 -5.27 -10.19
C THR A 119 -2.68 -6.77 -10.43
N THR A 120 -3.60 -7.20 -11.28
CA THR A 120 -3.77 -8.59 -11.69
C THR A 120 -3.45 -8.73 -13.17
N GLU A 121 -2.43 -9.50 -13.51
CA GLU A 121 -2.04 -9.85 -14.86
C GLU A 121 -2.44 -11.31 -15.12
N THR A 122 -3.38 -11.52 -16.04
CA THR A 122 -3.76 -12.84 -16.53
C THR A 122 -3.17 -13.04 -17.92
N SER A 123 -2.27 -14.00 -18.08
CA SER A 123 -1.71 -14.40 -19.37
C SER A 123 -2.23 -15.79 -19.71
N SER A 124 -3.07 -15.90 -20.73
CA SER A 124 -3.57 -17.18 -21.25
C SER A 124 -2.96 -17.50 -22.61
N GLU A 125 -2.39 -18.70 -22.77
CA GLU A 125 -1.91 -19.18 -24.06
C GLU A 125 -3.03 -19.89 -24.85
N THR A 126 -3.69 -19.17 -25.74
CA THR A 126 -4.62 -19.75 -26.69
C THR A 126 -3.85 -20.34 -27.88
N THR A 127 -3.61 -21.66 -27.89
CA THR A 127 -3.07 -22.34 -29.08
C THR A 127 -4.17 -22.48 -30.14
N LYS A 128 -4.14 -21.65 -31.20
CA LYS A 128 -4.96 -21.85 -32.39
C LYS A 128 -4.22 -22.73 -33.41
N LYS A 129 -4.89 -23.78 -33.88
CA LYS A 129 -4.40 -24.67 -34.94
C LYS A 129 -5.22 -24.39 -36.20
N SER A 130 -4.62 -23.74 -37.20
CA SER A 130 -5.28 -23.46 -38.47
C SER A 130 -4.85 -24.46 -39.54
N PHE A 131 -5.82 -24.99 -40.28
CA PHE A 131 -5.58 -25.89 -41.42
C PHE A 131 -5.34 -25.04 -42.68
N SER A 132 -4.14 -25.04 -43.24
CA SER A 132 -3.85 -24.31 -44.48
C SER A 132 -4.13 -25.21 -45.69
N LEU A 133 -5.37 -25.21 -46.20
CA LEU A 133 -5.74 -25.97 -47.40
C LEU A 133 -4.86 -25.63 -48.62
N GLY A 134 -4.48 -24.36 -48.80
CA GLY A 134 -3.69 -23.92 -49.95
C GLY A 134 -2.27 -24.50 -50.03
N ARG A 135 -1.67 -24.92 -48.91
CA ARG A 135 -0.33 -25.54 -48.90
C ARG A 135 -0.36 -27.05 -49.17
N ALA A 136 -1.50 -27.72 -48.94
CA ALA A 136 -1.63 -29.16 -49.10
C ALA A 136 -1.62 -29.61 -50.58
N VAL A 137 -2.04 -28.74 -51.49
CA VAL A 137 -2.07 -29.01 -52.94
C VAL A 137 -0.67 -28.87 -53.56
N MET A 138 0.17 -27.97 -53.04
CA MET A 138 1.52 -27.74 -53.58
C MET A 138 2.59 -28.72 -53.08
N THR A 139 2.37 -29.44 -51.97
CA THR A 139 3.36 -30.33 -51.34
C THR A 139 3.10 -31.83 -51.55
N GLY A 140 2.20 -32.20 -52.46
CA GLY A 140 1.91 -33.61 -52.76
C GLY A 140 1.26 -34.38 -51.61
N GLY A 141 0.44 -33.72 -50.78
CA GLY A 141 -0.35 -34.37 -49.73
C GLY A 141 0.21 -34.30 -48.29
N LEU A 142 1.37 -33.66 -48.06
CA LEU A 142 1.83 -33.41 -46.68
C LEU A 142 1.23 -32.12 -46.10
N VAL A 143 0.26 -32.27 -45.19
CA VAL A 143 -0.37 -31.17 -44.46
C VAL A 143 0.55 -30.70 -43.33
N MET A 144 1.33 -29.64 -43.58
CA MET A 144 2.07 -28.96 -42.51
C MET A 144 1.08 -28.17 -41.62
N ARG A 145 0.89 -28.64 -40.39
CA ARG A 145 0.01 -28.04 -39.38
C ARG A 145 0.64 -26.76 -38.82
N LYS A 146 0.11 -25.57 -39.15
CA LYS A 146 0.54 -24.32 -38.52
C LYS A 146 -0.05 -24.24 -37.11
N LYS A 147 0.82 -24.32 -36.09
CA LYS A 147 0.50 -24.00 -34.69
C LYS A 147 0.78 -22.51 -34.49
N THR A 148 -0.20 -21.73 -34.08
CA THR A 148 0.00 -20.35 -33.64
C THR A 148 -0.38 -20.28 -32.16
N THR A 149 0.60 -20.04 -31.31
CA THR A 149 0.39 -19.70 -29.90
C THR A 149 0.02 -18.22 -29.87
N GLN A 150 -1.23 -17.91 -29.51
CA GLN A 150 -1.68 -16.55 -29.24
C GLN A 150 -1.63 -16.35 -27.73
N THR A 151 -0.79 -15.45 -27.24
CA THR A 151 -0.75 -15.06 -25.84
C THR A 151 -1.74 -13.92 -25.65
N ASP A 152 -2.89 -14.21 -25.03
CA ASP A 152 -3.87 -13.19 -24.65
C ASP A 152 -3.52 -12.72 -23.23
N SER A 153 -3.24 -11.42 -23.06
CA SER A 153 -2.93 -10.81 -21.76
C SER A 153 -4.05 -9.87 -21.34
N ALA A 154 -4.67 -10.14 -20.18
CA ALA A 154 -5.65 -9.27 -19.55
C ALA A 154 -5.03 -8.64 -18.30
N HIS A 155 -5.16 -7.32 -18.19
CA HIS A 155 -4.64 -6.54 -17.08
C HIS A 155 -5.82 -5.92 -16.32
N SER A 156 -5.97 -6.26 -15.04
CA SER A 156 -6.89 -5.58 -14.11
C SER A 156 -6.12 -4.72 -13.13
N TYR A 157 -6.67 -3.55 -12.83
CA TYR A 157 -6.07 -2.56 -11.95
C TYR A 157 -7.13 -2.05 -10.98
N ASP A 158 -7.04 -2.49 -9.73
CA ASP A 158 -7.97 -2.13 -8.68
C ASP A 158 -7.31 -1.18 -7.69
N LYS A 159 -7.98 -0.06 -7.41
CA LYS A 159 -7.61 0.92 -6.39
C LYS A 159 -8.70 1.02 -5.36
N ILE A 160 -8.33 0.89 -4.10
CA ILE A 160 -9.24 1.09 -2.97
C ILE A 160 -8.63 2.08 -2.00
N GLU A 161 -9.44 2.98 -1.45
CA GLU A 161 -9.01 3.80 -0.33
C GLU A 161 -9.13 3.02 0.99
N VAL A 162 -8.20 3.29 1.89
CA VAL A 162 -8.17 2.70 3.23
C VAL A 162 -7.86 3.77 4.27
N LEU A 163 -8.35 3.57 5.48
CA LEU A 163 -8.13 4.43 6.63
C LEU A 163 -7.49 3.61 7.75
N TYR A 164 -6.24 3.94 8.08
CA TYR A 164 -5.54 3.42 9.24
C TYR A 164 -5.90 4.30 10.44
N LEU A 165 -6.37 3.68 11.53
CA LEU A 165 -6.62 4.34 12.80
C LEU A 165 -5.59 3.81 13.80
N TYR A 166 -4.74 4.70 14.29
CA TYR A 166 -3.72 4.37 15.27
C TYR A 166 -4.19 4.79 16.68
N PRO A 167 -4.34 3.82 17.61
CA PRO A 167 -4.62 4.11 19.01
C PRO A 167 -3.40 4.72 19.70
N SER A 168 -3.63 5.61 20.67
CA SER A 168 -2.63 6.19 21.56
C SER A 168 -2.11 5.17 22.58
N THR A 169 -2.88 4.12 22.80
CA THR A 169 -2.57 2.97 23.66
C THR A 169 -1.81 1.89 22.88
N ALA A 170 -1.28 0.88 23.58
CA ALA A 170 -0.56 -0.25 22.98
C ALA A 170 -1.46 -1.25 22.22
N SER A 171 -2.64 -0.83 21.77
CA SER A 171 -3.59 -1.64 21.02
C SER A 171 -3.26 -1.72 19.53
N SER A 172 -3.68 -2.80 18.88
CA SER A 172 -3.50 -2.97 17.43
C SER A 172 -4.22 -1.85 16.65
N PRO A 173 -3.58 -1.29 15.59
CA PRO A 173 -4.24 -0.38 14.66
C PRO A 173 -5.47 -1.02 14.01
N TRP A 174 -6.43 -0.18 13.65
CA TRP A 174 -7.58 -0.57 12.83
C TRP A 174 -7.34 -0.15 11.39
N LEU A 175 -7.83 -0.96 10.46
CA LEU A 175 -7.79 -0.70 9.02
C LEU A 175 -9.20 -0.81 8.47
N LEU A 176 -9.80 0.34 8.15
CA LEU A 176 -11.09 0.42 7.46
C LEU A 176 -10.84 0.51 5.96
N ALA A 177 -11.48 -0.33 5.18
CA ALA A 177 -11.35 -0.32 3.72
C ALA A 177 -12.62 0.24 3.07
N GLU A 178 -12.45 1.05 2.02
CA GLU A 178 -13.55 1.58 1.22
C GLU A 178 -14.52 0.47 0.80
N THR A 179 -13.97 -0.64 0.30
CA THR A 179 -14.70 -1.82 -0.12
C THR A 179 -14.61 -2.94 0.92
N GLY A 180 -15.69 -3.72 1.09
CA GLY A 180 -15.71 -4.88 1.98
C GLY A 180 -16.06 -4.59 3.43
N THR A 181 -16.07 -3.32 3.84
CA THR A 181 -16.66 -2.88 5.12
C THR A 181 -18.14 -2.51 4.93
N ARG A 182 -19.01 -3.04 5.78
CA ARG A 182 -20.44 -2.70 5.82
C ARG A 182 -20.65 -1.46 6.67
N TYR A 183 -21.05 -0.37 6.02
CA TYR A 183 -21.28 0.94 6.62
C TYR A 183 -22.70 1.14 7.19
N LEU A 184 -23.40 0.05 7.53
CA LEU A 184 -24.78 0.11 8.03
C LEU A 184 -24.93 0.96 9.30
N GLY A 185 -23.85 1.12 10.09
CA GLY A 185 -23.79 2.03 11.23
C GLY A 185 -24.04 3.51 10.89
N LEU A 186 -24.07 3.91 9.61
CA LEU A 186 -24.47 5.26 9.19
C LEU A 186 -26.00 5.47 9.24
N GLY A 187 -26.81 4.42 9.30
CA GLY A 187 -28.28 4.52 9.31
C GLY A 187 -28.83 5.35 8.15
N ASP A 188 -29.68 6.33 8.44
CA ASP A 188 -30.29 7.23 7.44
C ASP A 188 -29.27 8.10 6.68
N ARG A 189 -28.02 8.15 7.15
CA ARG A 189 -26.93 8.87 6.48
C ARG A 189 -26.22 8.00 5.44
N LEU A 190 -26.63 6.75 5.23
CA LEU A 190 -26.05 5.88 4.22
C LEU A 190 -26.16 6.53 2.82
N ALA A 191 -25.05 6.58 2.11
CA ALA A 191 -24.94 7.04 0.75
C ALA A 191 -25.09 5.87 -0.25
N PRO A 192 -25.40 6.16 -1.53
CA PRO A 192 -25.57 5.13 -2.56
C PRO A 192 -24.30 4.33 -2.90
N THR A 193 -23.10 4.84 -2.61
CA THR A 193 -21.83 4.20 -2.97
C THR A 193 -20.97 3.91 -1.75
N GLU A 194 -20.21 2.81 -1.79
CA GLU A 194 -19.24 2.46 -0.74
C GLU A 194 -18.23 3.57 -0.51
N ARG A 195 -17.70 4.17 -1.57
CA ARG A 195 -16.84 5.37 -1.52
C ARG A 195 -17.44 6.51 -0.71
N ALA A 196 -18.69 6.89 -0.99
CA ALA A 196 -19.34 7.98 -0.29
C ALA A 196 -19.60 7.63 1.18
N ASN A 197 -19.89 6.36 1.48
CA ASN A 197 -20.01 5.88 2.85
C ASN A 197 -18.67 5.91 3.61
N PHE A 198 -17.60 5.45 2.98
CA PHE A 198 -16.25 5.50 3.51
C PHE A 198 -15.84 6.94 3.86
N LEU A 199 -16.01 7.89 2.93
CA LEU A 199 -15.69 9.29 3.18
C LEU A 199 -16.54 9.91 4.29
N LYS A 200 -17.84 9.59 4.37
CA LYS A 200 -18.70 10.01 5.48
C LYS A 200 -18.20 9.48 6.83
N VAL A 201 -17.73 8.23 6.88
CA VAL A 201 -17.14 7.66 8.09
C VAL A 201 -15.82 8.33 8.44
N VAL A 202 -14.95 8.59 7.45
CA VAL A 202 -13.70 9.35 7.66
C VAL A 202 -14.01 10.71 8.30
N ASP A 203 -14.94 11.47 7.72
CA ASP A 203 -15.32 12.80 8.24
C ASP A 203 -15.95 12.71 9.63
N LEU A 204 -16.79 11.69 9.88
CA LEU A 204 -17.36 11.46 11.19
C LEU A 204 -16.27 11.19 12.24
N ILE A 205 -15.35 10.26 11.98
CA ILE A 205 -14.28 9.93 12.94
C ILE A 205 -13.42 11.17 13.18
N ARG A 206 -13.06 11.94 12.14
CA ARG A 206 -12.31 13.19 12.29
C ARG A 206 -13.05 14.21 13.16
N SER A 207 -14.36 14.33 13.01
CA SER A 207 -15.17 15.24 13.83
C SER A 207 -15.34 14.79 15.29
N ARG A 208 -15.14 13.50 15.59
CA ARG A 208 -15.35 12.92 16.92
C ARG A 208 -14.06 12.66 17.69
N ALA A 209 -12.96 12.40 16.98
CA ALA A 209 -11.62 12.25 17.51
C ALA A 209 -10.85 13.56 17.29
N GLU A 210 -11.32 14.65 17.91
CA GLU A 210 -10.79 16.01 17.68
C GLU A 210 -9.30 16.15 18.03
N GLN A 211 -8.82 15.33 18.98
CA GLN A 211 -7.41 15.28 19.37
C GLN A 211 -6.53 14.51 18.37
N ALA A 212 -7.15 13.72 17.48
CA ALA A 212 -6.41 12.90 16.55
C ALA A 212 -5.92 13.72 15.36
N ARG A 213 -4.64 13.53 15.00
CA ARG A 213 -4.10 14.10 13.78
C ARG A 213 -4.67 13.38 12.56
N PHE A 214 -4.74 14.07 11.43
CA PHE A 214 -5.18 13.51 10.16
C PHE A 214 -4.11 13.71 9.09
N ASP A 215 -3.70 12.63 8.44
CA ASP A 215 -2.70 12.63 7.37
C ASP A 215 -3.23 11.87 6.15
N ASP A 216 -3.32 12.54 5.01
CA ASP A 216 -3.80 11.95 3.75
C ASP A 216 -2.79 12.06 2.61
N ARG A 217 -1.52 12.33 2.93
CA ARG A 217 -0.43 12.40 1.94
C ARG A 217 -0.21 11.09 1.17
N LEU A 218 -0.77 9.99 1.65
CA LEU A 218 -0.70 8.67 1.02
C LEU A 218 -1.87 8.37 0.06
N VAL A 219 -2.84 9.28 -0.09
CA VAL A 219 -3.93 9.16 -1.06
C VAL A 219 -3.44 9.51 -2.46
N GLY A 220 -3.84 8.72 -3.46
CA GLY A 220 -3.54 9.00 -4.87
C GLY A 220 -2.06 8.85 -5.24
N ARG A 221 -1.24 8.37 -4.31
CA ARG A 221 0.21 8.25 -4.49
C ARG A 221 0.58 7.13 -5.47
N LYS A 222 1.42 7.45 -6.44
CA LYS A 222 2.06 6.45 -7.30
C LYS A 222 3.13 5.73 -6.50
N THR A 223 2.83 4.53 -6.00
CA THR A 223 3.82 3.71 -5.28
C THR A 223 4.80 3.11 -6.29
N PRO A 224 6.13 3.19 -6.10
CA PRO A 224 7.07 2.50 -6.98
C PRO A 224 6.88 0.99 -6.91
N THR A 225 6.82 0.36 -8.07
CA THR A 225 6.43 -1.04 -8.26
C THR A 225 7.43 -2.06 -7.69
N HIS A 226 8.68 -1.67 -7.40
CA HIS A 226 9.76 -2.68 -7.29
C HIS A 226 10.27 -3.00 -5.87
N LEU A 227 10.14 -2.12 -4.88
CA LEU A 227 10.86 -2.31 -3.61
C LEU A 227 10.08 -3.06 -2.53
N LEU A 228 8.75 -3.09 -2.63
CA LEU A 228 7.88 -3.55 -1.52
C LEU A 228 6.58 -4.21 -2.00
N GLN A 229 6.50 -4.58 -3.28
CA GLN A 229 5.33 -5.23 -3.84
C GLN A 229 5.33 -6.71 -3.48
N THR A 230 4.19 -7.21 -2.98
CA THR A 230 4.00 -8.64 -2.77
C THR A 230 3.39 -9.21 -4.04
N THR A 231 4.09 -10.16 -4.67
CA THR A 231 3.66 -10.82 -5.91
C THR A 231 3.30 -12.27 -5.62
N LEU A 232 2.06 -12.64 -5.95
CA LEU A 232 1.57 -14.02 -5.94
C LEU A 232 1.47 -14.50 -7.39
N GLN A 233 2.07 -15.65 -7.66
CA GLN A 233 2.00 -16.32 -8.96
C GLN A 233 1.27 -17.65 -8.80
N THR A 234 0.25 -17.89 -9.62
CA THR A 234 -0.39 -19.19 -9.76
C THR A 234 -0.10 -19.72 -11.15
N MET A 235 0.47 -20.93 -11.23
CA MET A 235 0.76 -21.61 -12.49
C MET A 235 -0.31 -22.68 -12.75
N GLY A 236 -1.14 -22.46 -13.77
CA GLY A 236 -1.88 -23.51 -14.45
C GLY A 236 -1.14 -23.97 -15.71
N ASP A 237 -1.49 -25.14 -16.25
CA ASP A 237 -0.81 -25.78 -17.40
C ASP A 237 -0.76 -24.90 -18.67
N LYS A 238 -1.58 -23.84 -18.77
CA LYS A 238 -1.61 -22.86 -19.88
C LYS A 238 -1.93 -21.40 -19.50
N ASP A 239 -2.24 -21.15 -18.23
CA ASP A 239 -2.66 -19.82 -17.74
C ASP A 239 -1.74 -19.40 -16.59
N ARG A 240 -1.17 -18.20 -16.71
CA ARG A 240 -0.37 -17.54 -15.69
C ARG A 240 -1.16 -16.38 -15.10
N LEU A 241 -1.54 -16.49 -13.82
CA LEU A 241 -2.13 -15.40 -13.07
C LEU A 241 -1.08 -14.81 -12.12
N THR A 242 -0.76 -13.54 -12.29
CA THR A 242 0.14 -12.79 -11.40
C THR A 242 -0.66 -11.68 -10.72
N THR A 243 -0.88 -11.80 -9.42
CA THR A 243 -1.50 -10.74 -8.60
C THR A 243 -0.43 -10.06 -7.78
N SER A 244 -0.40 -8.74 -7.84
CA SER A 244 0.62 -7.96 -7.17
C SER A 244 -0.02 -6.80 -6.41
N THR A 245 0.35 -6.61 -5.14
CA THR A 245 -0.26 -5.60 -4.25
C THR A 245 0.79 -4.73 -3.57
N ASN A 246 0.46 -3.46 -3.35
CA ASN A 246 1.31 -2.52 -2.61
C ASN A 246 0.98 -2.42 -1.11
N ALA A 247 0.03 -3.21 -0.58
CA ALA A 247 -0.45 -3.08 0.80
C ALA A 247 0.70 -3.08 1.84
N SER A 248 1.67 -3.99 1.71
CA SER A 248 2.85 -4.06 2.58
C SER A 248 3.72 -2.79 2.53
N ALA A 249 3.82 -2.15 1.36
CA ALA A 249 4.52 -0.89 1.19
C ALA A 249 3.77 0.26 1.88
N VAL A 250 2.44 0.27 1.76
CA VAL A 250 1.58 1.24 2.42
C VAL A 250 1.64 1.08 3.93
N ASP A 251 1.65 -0.15 4.46
CA ASP A 251 1.80 -0.41 5.90
C ASP A 251 3.08 0.22 6.46
N LEU A 252 4.20 0.11 5.73
CA LEU A 252 5.47 0.73 6.12
C LEU A 252 5.40 2.25 6.15
N LEU A 253 4.76 2.86 5.15
CA LEU A 253 4.60 4.31 5.07
C LEU A 253 3.64 4.84 6.15
N CYS A 254 2.53 4.15 6.40
CA CYS A 254 1.60 4.48 7.47
C CYS A 254 2.28 4.36 8.84
N HIS A 255 3.08 3.32 9.06
CA HIS A 255 3.83 3.15 10.31
C HIS A 255 4.90 4.23 10.48
N LEU A 256 5.65 4.58 9.43
CA LEU A 256 6.58 5.71 9.45
C LEU A 256 5.86 7.01 9.85
N THR A 257 4.69 7.25 9.26
CA THR A 257 3.84 8.43 9.53
C THR A 257 3.37 8.46 10.98
N ALA A 258 2.95 7.31 11.51
CA ALA A 258 2.55 7.15 12.90
C ALA A 258 3.70 7.45 13.87
N MET A 259 4.90 6.91 13.61
CA MET A 259 6.08 7.18 14.43
C MET A 259 6.49 8.66 14.40
N TRP A 260 6.38 9.31 13.25
CA TRP A 260 6.68 10.73 13.11
C TRP A 260 5.73 11.61 13.92
N HIS A 261 4.41 11.46 13.74
CA HIS A 261 3.41 12.21 14.52
C HIS A 261 3.52 11.93 16.01
N PHE A 262 3.82 10.69 16.41
CA PHE A 262 4.04 10.35 17.81
C PHE A 262 5.27 11.04 18.41
N LYS A 263 6.34 11.20 17.62
CA LYS A 263 7.54 11.95 18.03
C LYS A 263 7.24 13.45 18.18
N GLU A 264 6.47 14.04 17.28
CA GLU A 264 6.11 15.47 17.32
C GLU A 264 5.16 15.86 18.46
N ALA A 265 4.41 14.88 18.98
CA ALA A 265 3.50 15.09 20.10
C ALA A 265 4.19 15.10 21.48
N ARG A 266 5.50 14.80 21.55
CA ARG A 266 6.31 14.76 22.78
C ARG A 266 7.28 15.92 22.83
#